data_AF-R6H2D2-F1
#
_entry.id   AF-R6H2D2-F1
#
_cell.length_a   1.000
_cell.length_b   1.000
_cell.length_c   1.000
_cell.angle_alpha   90.00
_cell.angle_beta   90.00
_cell.angle_gamma   90.00
#
_symmetry.space_group_name_H-M   'P 1'
#
loop_
_entity.id
_entity.type
_entity.pdbx_description
1 polymer ?
#
loop_
_entity_poly.entity_id
_entity_poly.type
_entity_poly.pdbx_seq_one_letter_code
_entity_poly.pdbx_strand_id
1 'polypeptide(L)'
;MGGYGGYSVGKAVINKANNLYVVVGNKAAIRGIPFNGGGKGDFPGGGATHIAINNNLGELSNYVNSVSSLLMVAGGGGGDDAASGYETAVTPIVSGSGGGYIGNESPFRPGYGGTQTTGGSGYKNGSFGKGGDSGSNSDSGSGGGGGFFGGGSGSTGAWDCGGGGSGYIGNSLLTEKAMYCYNCAESNETSTKTISTSCVNATPTEKCAKSGNGYARITLISSPTNITTDKVTIIAQERTSQSLKKITGKSISCKLKIKKISRTEKKVYNGPTEWMFDYTGGEQVFTSPTTGTYKLETWGAQGGSRNGYIGGYGGYSIGTITLSKSQNLYINVGGNGTTKIGGYNGGGNRPSGDTTGWYAGSGGGATHIATVSGLLSTLENSKFDILIVSGGGGGATSSSTYNANGGSGGGYMGSTIKGPTGGTQTIAGTNAKGGITGSFGKGADSTNEGAGGSGFFGGGSGLHPDIGYSGAGGSGYIGNPLLTEKSMYCYNCQESSEESTKTASTTCVNATPTANCAKQGNGYAKITLISLH
;
A
#
# COMPACT_ATOMS: atom_id res chain seq x y z
N MET A 1 -34.60 -8.69 -24.43
CA MET A 1 -34.12 -7.56 -23.63
C MET A 1 -32.68 -7.81 -23.22
N GLY A 2 -31.85 -6.77 -23.17
CA GLY A 2 -30.50 -6.87 -22.61
C GLY A 2 -30.48 -7.35 -21.16
N GLY A 3 -29.41 -8.06 -20.79
CA GLY A 3 -29.23 -8.62 -19.46
C GLY A 3 -29.11 -7.54 -18.39
N TYR A 4 -29.54 -7.86 -17.18
CA TYR A 4 -29.43 -6.94 -16.05
C TYR A 4 -28.04 -7.03 -15.40
N GLY A 5 -27.58 -5.95 -14.79
CA GLY A 5 -26.36 -5.95 -13.97
C GLY A 5 -26.59 -6.57 -12.60
N GLY A 6 -25.52 -7.08 -11.99
CA GLY A 6 -25.55 -7.63 -10.64
C GLY A 6 -25.56 -6.56 -9.54
N TYR A 7 -25.79 -7.01 -8.32
CA TYR A 7 -25.59 -6.22 -7.10
C TYR A 7 -24.59 -6.94 -6.20
N SER A 8 -23.64 -6.22 -5.64
CA SER A 8 -22.65 -6.78 -4.71
C SER A 8 -22.58 -5.88 -3.48
N VAL A 9 -22.51 -6.49 -2.30
CA VAL A 9 -22.46 -5.79 -1.02
C VAL A 9 -21.42 -6.44 -0.09
N GLY A 10 -20.83 -5.63 0.76
CA GLY A 10 -19.99 -6.07 1.87
C GLY A 10 -19.65 -4.89 2.78
N LYS A 11 -19.23 -5.20 4.01
CA LYS A 11 -18.73 -4.23 4.98
C LYS A 11 -17.23 -4.37 5.10
N ALA A 12 -16.53 -3.24 5.15
CA ALA A 12 -15.10 -3.21 5.42
C ALA A 12 -14.78 -2.14 6.46
N VAL A 13 -13.76 -2.40 7.27
CA VAL A 13 -13.14 -1.37 8.10
C VAL A 13 -12.17 -0.60 7.21
N ILE A 14 -12.52 0.64 6.90
CA ILE A 14 -11.73 1.52 6.04
C ILE A 14 -11.00 2.53 6.92
N ASN A 15 -9.67 2.52 6.89
CA ASN A 15 -8.85 3.46 7.64
C ASN A 15 -8.69 4.77 6.86
N LYS A 16 -8.37 5.86 7.56
CA LYS A 16 -8.17 7.19 6.95
C LYS A 16 -7.09 7.23 5.86
N ALA A 17 -6.12 6.32 5.90
CA ALA A 17 -5.05 6.19 4.91
C ALA A 17 -5.47 5.39 3.65
N ASN A 18 -6.62 4.71 3.67
CA ASN A 18 -7.09 3.94 2.52
C ASN A 18 -7.83 4.86 1.54
N ASN A 19 -7.34 4.90 0.30
CA ASN A 19 -8.07 5.51 -0.80
C ASN A 19 -8.99 4.46 -1.45
N LEU A 20 -10.25 4.82 -1.64
CA LEU A 20 -11.21 4.01 -2.39
C LEU A 20 -11.39 4.60 -3.78
N TYR A 21 -11.20 3.78 -4.81
CA TYR A 21 -11.40 4.15 -6.20
C TYR A 21 -12.64 3.46 -6.73
N VAL A 22 -13.59 4.24 -7.22
CA VAL A 22 -14.89 3.75 -7.68
C VAL A 22 -15.00 3.97 -9.17
N VAL A 23 -15.23 2.89 -9.93
CA VAL A 23 -15.43 2.95 -11.38
C VAL A 23 -16.74 2.28 -11.71
N VAL A 24 -17.62 3.03 -12.37
CA VAL A 24 -19.00 2.64 -12.67
C VAL A 24 -19.14 2.33 -14.15
N GLY A 25 -19.58 1.12 -14.47
CA GLY A 25 -19.83 0.68 -15.84
C GLY A 25 -21.08 1.33 -16.44
N ASN A 26 -21.09 1.57 -17.74
CA ASN A 26 -22.25 2.11 -18.44
C ASN A 26 -23.16 1.00 -18.99
N LYS A 27 -24.43 1.34 -19.19
CA LYS A 27 -25.28 0.68 -20.18
C LYS A 27 -24.98 1.35 -21.52
N ALA A 28 -24.20 0.68 -22.37
CA ALA A 28 -23.90 1.20 -23.69
C ALA A 28 -25.19 1.31 -24.54
N ALA A 29 -25.26 2.36 -25.34
CA ALA A 29 -26.29 2.50 -26.35
C ALA A 29 -26.07 1.47 -27.48
N ILE A 30 -27.09 1.25 -28.32
CA ILE A 30 -26.92 0.48 -29.57
C ILE A 30 -25.77 1.10 -30.38
N ARG A 31 -24.83 0.27 -30.83
CA ARG A 31 -23.57 0.67 -31.51
C ARG A 31 -22.70 1.65 -30.70
N GLY A 32 -22.96 1.79 -29.40
CA GLY A 32 -22.21 2.63 -28.48
C GLY A 32 -20.96 1.93 -27.96
N ILE A 33 -20.09 2.71 -27.31
CA ILE A 33 -18.87 2.18 -26.69
C ILE A 33 -19.19 1.77 -25.24
N PRO A 34 -19.03 0.49 -24.89
CA PRO A 34 -19.06 0.08 -23.49
C PRO A 34 -17.83 0.59 -22.75
N PHE A 35 -18.04 0.97 -21.49
CA PHE A 35 -17.03 1.47 -20.56
C PHE A 35 -16.92 0.52 -19.38
N ASN A 36 -15.68 0.29 -18.93
CA ASN A 36 -15.36 -0.62 -17.83
C ASN A 36 -15.75 -2.08 -18.14
N GLY A 37 -15.47 -2.53 -19.36
CA GLY A 37 -15.39 -3.95 -19.67
C GLY A 37 -16.57 -4.60 -20.40
N GLY A 38 -17.58 -3.88 -20.88
CA GLY A 38 -18.57 -4.50 -21.77
C GLY A 38 -17.94 -4.88 -23.13
N GLY A 39 -18.37 -5.98 -23.72
CA GLY A 39 -18.00 -6.39 -25.06
C GLY A 39 -18.67 -5.52 -26.11
N LYS A 40 -17.95 -5.20 -27.19
CA LYS A 40 -18.46 -4.39 -28.30
C LYS A 40 -19.42 -5.19 -29.19
N GLY A 41 -20.28 -4.47 -29.90
CA GLY A 41 -21.18 -5.01 -30.92
C GLY A 41 -22.22 -3.99 -31.34
N ASP A 42 -23.14 -4.39 -32.22
CA ASP A 42 -24.35 -3.60 -32.50
C ASP A 42 -25.19 -3.47 -31.21
N PHE A 43 -25.22 -4.53 -30.42
CA PHE A 43 -25.82 -4.58 -29.10
C PHE A 43 -24.72 -4.85 -28.07
N PRO A 44 -23.99 -3.81 -27.64
CA PRO A 44 -22.88 -3.98 -26.71
C PRO A 44 -23.34 -4.49 -25.34
N GLY A 45 -22.46 -5.24 -24.68
CA GLY A 45 -22.66 -5.65 -23.29
C GLY A 45 -22.49 -4.48 -22.32
N GLY A 46 -23.09 -4.60 -21.14
CA GLY A 46 -22.93 -3.63 -20.06
C GLY A 46 -21.57 -3.73 -19.37
N GLY A 47 -21.03 -2.59 -18.92
CA GLY A 47 -19.80 -2.53 -18.14
C GLY A 47 -19.96 -3.04 -16.70
N ALA A 48 -18.86 -3.51 -16.12
CA ALA A 48 -18.81 -3.85 -14.70
C ALA A 48 -18.74 -2.59 -13.82
N THR A 49 -19.16 -2.68 -12.56
CA THR A 49 -18.90 -1.64 -11.55
C THR A 49 -18.02 -2.23 -10.47
N HIS A 50 -16.95 -1.53 -10.08
CA HIS A 50 -16.03 -2.03 -9.06
C HIS A 50 -15.59 -0.95 -8.09
N ILE A 51 -15.18 -1.40 -6.91
CA ILE A 51 -14.52 -0.59 -5.89
C ILE A 51 -13.14 -1.20 -5.65
N ALA A 52 -12.10 -0.41 -5.86
CA ALA A 52 -10.71 -0.74 -5.56
C ALA A 52 -10.22 0.03 -4.34
N ILE A 53 -9.17 -0.48 -3.70
CA ILE A 53 -8.52 0.09 -2.52
C ILE A 53 -7.02 0.27 -2.76
N ASN A 54 -6.48 1.39 -2.30
CA ASN A 54 -5.07 1.81 -2.31
C ASN A 54 -4.42 2.05 -3.68
N ASN A 55 -4.86 1.38 -4.75
CA ASN A 55 -4.31 1.55 -6.10
C ASN A 55 -5.40 1.96 -7.11
N ASN A 56 -5.12 2.99 -7.91
CA ASN A 56 -5.99 3.40 -9.02
C ASN A 56 -5.40 2.94 -10.35
N LEU A 57 -5.96 1.87 -10.91
CA LEU A 57 -5.60 1.38 -12.26
C LEU A 57 -6.67 1.71 -13.30
N GLY A 58 -7.69 2.51 -12.96
CA GLY A 58 -8.78 2.84 -13.87
C GLY A 58 -9.71 1.66 -14.14
N GLU A 59 -9.85 1.25 -15.40
CA GLU A 59 -10.78 0.18 -15.82
C GLU A 59 -10.46 -1.18 -15.18
N LEU A 60 -11.50 -1.98 -14.96
CA LEU A 60 -11.43 -3.26 -14.26
C LEU A 60 -10.39 -4.20 -14.87
N SER A 61 -10.26 -4.23 -16.19
CA SER A 61 -9.31 -5.11 -16.89
C SER A 61 -7.84 -4.87 -16.52
N ASN A 62 -7.50 -3.67 -16.00
CA ASN A 62 -6.13 -3.34 -15.62
C ASN A 62 -5.73 -3.99 -14.28
N TYR A 63 -6.67 -4.55 -13.53
CA TYR A 63 -6.44 -5.19 -12.24
C TYR A 63 -6.11 -6.69 -12.33
N VAL A 64 -5.91 -7.25 -13.52
CA VAL A 64 -5.66 -8.71 -13.70
C VAL A 64 -4.47 -9.22 -12.88
N ASN A 65 -3.45 -8.38 -12.70
CA ASN A 65 -2.25 -8.69 -11.89
C ASN A 65 -2.30 -8.08 -10.49
N SER A 66 -3.40 -7.43 -10.11
CA SER A 66 -3.55 -6.63 -8.89
C SER A 66 -4.90 -6.88 -8.21
N VAL A 67 -5.38 -8.13 -8.25
CA VAL A 67 -6.70 -8.52 -7.72
C VAL A 67 -6.85 -8.22 -6.22
N SER A 68 -5.75 -8.23 -5.46
CA SER A 68 -5.75 -7.86 -4.03
C SER A 68 -6.17 -6.41 -3.78
N SER A 69 -6.04 -5.53 -4.79
CA SER A 69 -6.52 -4.14 -4.74
C SER A 69 -8.00 -4.01 -5.06
N LEU A 70 -8.70 -5.06 -5.53
CA LEU A 70 -10.14 -5.02 -5.75
C LEU A 70 -10.86 -5.44 -4.45
N LEU A 71 -11.74 -4.58 -3.93
CA LEU A 71 -12.63 -4.97 -2.84
C LEU A 71 -13.77 -5.82 -3.39
N MET A 72 -14.47 -5.30 -4.39
CA MET A 72 -15.64 -5.96 -4.97
C MET A 72 -15.95 -5.52 -6.40
N VAL A 73 -16.64 -6.39 -7.13
CA VAL A 73 -17.12 -6.18 -8.50
C VAL A 73 -18.58 -6.60 -8.61
N ALA A 74 -19.41 -5.77 -9.22
CA ALA A 74 -20.72 -6.12 -9.74
C ALA A 74 -20.64 -6.27 -11.26
N GLY A 75 -20.94 -7.47 -11.77
CA GLY A 75 -20.88 -7.76 -13.21
C GLY A 75 -22.01 -7.09 -14.01
N GLY A 76 -21.72 -6.69 -15.24
CA GLY A 76 -22.66 -6.19 -16.23
C GLY A 76 -23.35 -7.32 -17.00
N GLY A 77 -24.57 -7.05 -17.49
CA GLY A 77 -25.32 -7.97 -18.34
C GLY A 77 -24.82 -7.96 -19.79
N GLY A 78 -25.10 -9.04 -20.53
CA GLY A 78 -24.81 -9.15 -21.95
C GLY A 78 -25.76 -8.34 -22.83
N GLY A 79 -25.33 -8.08 -24.06
CA GLY A 79 -26.14 -7.47 -25.11
C GLY A 79 -27.25 -8.41 -25.58
N ASP A 80 -28.21 -7.86 -26.32
CA ASP A 80 -29.36 -8.60 -26.84
C ASP A 80 -29.72 -8.05 -28.22
N ASP A 81 -29.60 -8.91 -29.22
CA ASP A 81 -30.01 -8.67 -30.60
C ASP A 81 -31.35 -9.37 -30.93
N ALA A 82 -31.95 -10.12 -30.00
CA ALA A 82 -33.10 -11.00 -30.29
C ALA A 82 -34.45 -10.30 -30.60
N ALA A 83 -34.46 -9.00 -30.91
CA ALA A 83 -35.66 -8.19 -31.07
C ALA A 83 -35.94 -7.81 -32.54
N SER A 84 -36.80 -8.61 -33.19
CA SER A 84 -37.46 -8.38 -34.50
C SER A 84 -38.16 -9.64 -35.09
N GLY A 85 -38.01 -10.85 -34.51
CA GLY A 85 -38.42 -12.11 -35.20
C GLY A 85 -39.29 -13.08 -34.40
N TYR A 86 -39.40 -12.90 -33.08
CA TYR A 86 -40.25 -13.71 -32.20
C TYR A 86 -41.15 -12.79 -31.35
N GLU A 87 -42.04 -12.04 -32.01
CA GLU A 87 -43.12 -11.29 -31.33
C GLU A 87 -44.23 -12.18 -30.75
N THR A 88 -44.06 -13.50 -30.72
CA THR A 88 -45.09 -14.45 -30.21
C THR A 88 -44.79 -15.02 -28.83
N ALA A 89 -43.67 -14.66 -28.18
CA ALA A 89 -43.39 -15.11 -26.82
C ALA A 89 -44.17 -14.26 -25.79
N VAL A 90 -45.04 -14.91 -25.02
CA VAL A 90 -45.86 -14.30 -23.95
C VAL A 90 -45.02 -13.75 -22.78
N THR A 91 -43.70 -14.00 -22.79
CA THR A 91 -42.72 -13.57 -21.77
C THR A 91 -41.47 -12.95 -22.41
N PRO A 92 -41.00 -11.76 -21.95
CA PRO A 92 -39.79 -11.13 -22.46
C PRO A 92 -38.55 -12.03 -22.25
N ILE A 93 -37.80 -12.30 -23.32
CA ILE A 93 -36.49 -12.96 -23.24
C ILE A 93 -35.49 -11.98 -22.64
N VAL A 94 -34.68 -12.41 -21.67
CA VAL A 94 -33.60 -11.60 -21.06
C VAL A 94 -32.28 -12.27 -21.38
N SER A 95 -31.32 -11.53 -21.96
CA SER A 95 -29.98 -12.07 -22.22
C SER A 95 -29.18 -12.25 -20.91
N GLY A 96 -27.95 -12.76 -21.01
CA GLY A 96 -27.16 -13.17 -19.86
C GLY A 96 -26.99 -12.04 -18.83
N SER A 97 -27.66 -12.14 -17.69
CA SER A 97 -27.54 -11.15 -16.60
C SER A 97 -26.21 -11.32 -15.86
N GLY A 98 -25.60 -10.20 -15.49
CA GLY A 98 -24.33 -10.17 -14.76
C GLY A 98 -24.51 -10.28 -13.25
N GLY A 99 -23.38 -10.48 -12.56
CA GLY A 99 -23.32 -10.69 -11.12
C GLY A 99 -23.16 -12.15 -10.73
N GLY A 100 -23.18 -12.41 -9.42
CA GLY A 100 -22.96 -13.75 -8.87
C GLY A 100 -21.55 -14.28 -9.07
N TYR A 101 -21.31 -15.49 -8.56
CA TYR A 101 -20.02 -16.16 -8.76
C TYR A 101 -19.83 -16.63 -10.22
N ILE A 102 -20.94 -16.84 -10.92
CA ILE A 102 -21.01 -17.08 -12.35
C ILE A 102 -22.10 -16.18 -12.91
N GLY A 103 -21.79 -15.45 -13.99
CA GLY A 103 -22.80 -14.71 -14.74
C GLY A 103 -23.74 -15.66 -15.45
N ASN A 104 -24.94 -15.20 -15.82
CA ASN A 104 -25.86 -16.06 -16.54
C ASN A 104 -25.42 -16.21 -18.00
N GLU A 105 -25.61 -17.41 -18.54
CA GLU A 105 -25.65 -17.63 -19.98
C GLU A 105 -26.91 -16.99 -20.58
N SER A 106 -26.86 -16.69 -21.87
CA SER A 106 -28.04 -16.27 -22.60
C SER A 106 -28.90 -17.46 -23.07
N PRO A 107 -30.19 -17.26 -23.34
CA PRO A 107 -31.11 -18.37 -23.64
C PRO A 107 -31.07 -18.83 -25.11
N PHE A 108 -30.47 -18.06 -26.03
CA PHE A 108 -30.45 -18.37 -27.45
C PHE A 108 -29.09 -18.05 -28.06
N ARG A 109 -28.53 -18.99 -28.84
CA ARG A 109 -27.19 -18.91 -29.47
C ARG A 109 -26.14 -18.32 -28.50
N PRO A 110 -25.86 -19.03 -27.40
CA PRO A 110 -25.49 -18.33 -26.18
C PRO A 110 -24.04 -17.87 -26.14
N GLY A 111 -23.85 -16.63 -25.70
CA GLY A 111 -22.70 -16.27 -24.89
C GLY A 111 -22.89 -16.83 -23.49
N TYR A 112 -21.92 -17.59 -23.01
CA TYR A 112 -21.91 -18.13 -21.65
C TYR A 112 -21.43 -17.06 -20.67
N GLY A 113 -21.87 -17.17 -19.41
CA GLY A 113 -21.45 -16.23 -18.38
C GLY A 113 -20.01 -16.44 -17.92
N GLY A 114 -19.37 -15.36 -17.47
CA GLY A 114 -18.04 -15.43 -16.86
C GLY A 114 -18.08 -16.08 -15.48
N THR A 115 -16.99 -16.74 -15.08
CA THR A 115 -16.86 -17.40 -13.77
C THR A 115 -15.95 -16.60 -12.83
N GLN A 116 -15.55 -17.18 -11.69
CA GLN A 116 -14.53 -16.60 -10.81
C GLN A 116 -13.09 -16.81 -11.31
N THR A 117 -12.87 -17.59 -12.36
CA THR A 117 -11.51 -17.97 -12.81
C THR A 117 -11.30 -17.84 -14.31
N THR A 118 -12.36 -17.79 -15.10
CA THR A 118 -12.32 -17.76 -16.56
C THR A 118 -13.45 -16.90 -17.12
N GLY A 119 -13.20 -16.28 -18.26
CA GLY A 119 -14.26 -15.62 -19.02
C GLY A 119 -15.23 -16.63 -19.63
N GLY A 120 -16.45 -16.17 -19.87
CA GLY A 120 -17.48 -16.99 -20.49
C GLY A 120 -17.16 -17.29 -21.95
N SER A 121 -17.48 -18.48 -22.41
CA SER A 121 -17.32 -18.88 -23.82
C SER A 121 -18.34 -18.18 -24.72
N GLY A 122 -17.97 -17.91 -25.97
CA GLY A 122 -18.83 -17.30 -26.97
C GLY A 122 -18.14 -17.33 -28.34
N TYR A 123 -18.59 -16.53 -29.31
CA TYR A 123 -17.79 -16.35 -30.53
C TYR A 123 -16.43 -15.73 -30.22
N LYS A 124 -16.43 -14.72 -29.34
CA LYS A 124 -15.26 -14.32 -28.58
C LYS A 124 -15.53 -14.57 -27.11
N ASN A 125 -14.55 -15.17 -26.44
CA ASN A 125 -14.62 -15.40 -25.01
C ASN A 125 -14.47 -14.07 -24.27
N GLY A 126 -15.15 -13.98 -23.12
CA GLY A 126 -14.81 -12.98 -22.13
C GLY A 126 -13.40 -13.20 -21.57
N SER A 127 -12.92 -12.22 -20.82
CA SER A 127 -11.65 -12.27 -20.10
C SER A 127 -11.76 -11.46 -18.81
N PHE A 128 -10.67 -11.38 -18.04
CA PHE A 128 -10.67 -10.60 -16.80
C PHE A 128 -11.07 -9.15 -17.08
N GLY A 129 -12.12 -8.68 -16.42
CA GLY A 129 -12.60 -7.31 -16.59
C GLY A 129 -13.19 -6.97 -17.96
N LYS A 130 -13.32 -7.90 -18.90
CA LYS A 130 -13.87 -7.63 -20.25
C LYS A 130 -14.81 -8.73 -20.74
N GLY A 131 -15.95 -8.35 -21.29
CA GLY A 131 -16.82 -9.22 -22.07
C GLY A 131 -16.25 -9.50 -23.46
N GLY A 132 -16.69 -10.59 -24.08
CA GLY A 132 -16.34 -10.93 -25.45
C GLY A 132 -16.93 -9.94 -26.45
N ASP A 133 -16.13 -9.50 -27.42
CA ASP A 133 -16.60 -8.66 -28.53
C ASP A 133 -17.40 -9.51 -29.53
N SER A 134 -18.43 -8.93 -30.14
CA SER A 134 -19.18 -9.58 -31.21
C SER A 134 -18.33 -9.71 -32.49
N GLY A 135 -18.70 -10.67 -33.32
CA GLY A 135 -17.82 -11.21 -34.36
C GLY A 135 -17.91 -10.65 -35.77
N SER A 136 -18.95 -9.87 -36.08
CA SER A 136 -19.27 -9.49 -37.46
C SER A 136 -19.51 -8.00 -37.61
N ASN A 137 -18.97 -7.43 -38.71
CA ASN A 137 -19.33 -6.10 -39.22
C ASN A 137 -20.65 -6.12 -40.02
N SER A 138 -21.25 -7.31 -40.21
CA SER A 138 -22.62 -7.44 -40.71
C SER A 138 -23.57 -7.40 -39.52
N ASP A 139 -24.71 -6.72 -39.72
CA ASP A 139 -25.78 -6.49 -38.73
C ASP A 139 -25.92 -7.67 -37.76
N SER A 140 -26.22 -7.37 -36.48
CA SER A 140 -26.87 -8.26 -35.50
C SER A 140 -26.00 -9.02 -34.47
N GLY A 141 -24.84 -8.47 -34.05
CA GLY A 141 -23.97 -9.11 -33.05
C GLY A 141 -24.02 -8.50 -31.63
N SER A 142 -24.20 -9.34 -30.61
CA SER A 142 -24.27 -8.94 -29.20
C SER A 142 -22.97 -9.20 -28.40
N GLY A 143 -22.54 -8.20 -27.65
CA GLY A 143 -21.35 -8.25 -26.80
C GLY A 143 -21.61 -8.88 -25.43
N GLY A 144 -20.62 -9.55 -24.86
CA GLY A 144 -20.69 -10.08 -23.48
C GLY A 144 -20.62 -8.97 -22.43
N GLY A 145 -21.22 -9.21 -21.25
CA GLY A 145 -21.14 -8.28 -20.13
C GLY A 145 -19.77 -8.28 -19.45
N GLY A 146 -19.30 -7.13 -18.98
CA GLY A 146 -18.08 -7.02 -18.19
C GLY A 146 -18.25 -7.63 -16.80
N GLY A 147 -17.20 -8.15 -16.19
CA GLY A 147 -17.27 -8.74 -14.85
C GLY A 147 -15.88 -9.00 -14.30
N PHE A 148 -15.78 -9.60 -13.12
CA PHE A 148 -14.49 -10.09 -12.60
C PHE A 148 -13.82 -10.96 -13.66
N PHE A 149 -14.61 -11.86 -14.25
CA PHE A 149 -14.43 -12.28 -15.63
C PHE A 149 -15.71 -11.97 -16.42
N GLY A 150 -15.56 -11.41 -17.61
CA GLY A 150 -16.69 -11.06 -18.46
C GLY A 150 -17.33 -12.30 -19.11
N GLY A 151 -18.57 -12.13 -19.56
CA GLY A 151 -19.29 -13.14 -20.36
C GLY A 151 -18.79 -13.19 -21.80
N GLY A 152 -19.08 -14.29 -22.49
CA GLY A 152 -18.81 -14.42 -23.92
C GLY A 152 -19.80 -13.61 -24.77
N SER A 153 -19.40 -13.26 -25.99
CA SER A 153 -20.32 -12.70 -26.99
C SER A 153 -21.29 -13.75 -27.54
N GLY A 154 -22.39 -13.27 -28.12
CA GLY A 154 -23.27 -14.09 -28.94
C GLY A 154 -22.58 -14.65 -30.19
N SER A 155 -23.27 -15.57 -30.89
CA SER A 155 -22.77 -16.24 -32.10
C SER A 155 -22.77 -15.32 -33.35
N THR A 156 -22.21 -15.76 -34.48
CA THR A 156 -22.01 -14.94 -35.69
C THR A 156 -23.24 -14.75 -36.59
N GLY A 157 -24.44 -14.63 -36.03
CA GLY A 157 -25.62 -14.39 -36.87
C GLY A 157 -26.81 -13.90 -36.09
N ALA A 158 -27.80 -13.37 -36.82
CA ALA A 158 -29.00 -12.75 -36.25
C ALA A 158 -29.60 -13.54 -35.09
N TRP A 159 -30.18 -12.77 -34.17
CA TRP A 159 -30.87 -13.24 -32.99
C TRP A 159 -29.95 -13.72 -31.87
N ASP A 160 -28.72 -13.21 -31.75
CA ASP A 160 -27.77 -13.66 -30.73
C ASP A 160 -27.91 -12.89 -29.39
N CYS A 161 -27.33 -13.45 -28.33
CA CYS A 161 -27.34 -12.83 -27.01
C CYS A 161 -26.01 -13.06 -26.28
N GLY A 162 -25.47 -12.01 -25.67
CA GLY A 162 -24.25 -12.08 -24.86
C GLY A 162 -24.49 -12.69 -23.48
N GLY A 163 -23.45 -13.31 -22.93
CA GLY A 163 -23.42 -13.79 -21.54
C GLY A 163 -23.13 -12.67 -20.55
N GLY A 164 -23.56 -12.83 -19.30
CA GLY A 164 -23.28 -11.88 -18.22
C GLY A 164 -21.87 -12.05 -17.63
N GLY A 165 -21.28 -10.96 -17.15
CA GLY A 165 -20.02 -11.03 -16.40
C GLY A 165 -20.24 -11.43 -14.93
N SER A 166 -19.28 -12.12 -14.32
CA SER A 166 -19.34 -12.45 -12.90
C SER A 166 -19.12 -11.24 -11.99
N GLY A 167 -19.65 -11.32 -10.77
CA GLY A 167 -19.24 -10.45 -9.68
C GLY A 167 -17.99 -10.96 -8.96
N TYR A 168 -17.53 -10.22 -7.95
CA TYR A 168 -16.44 -10.64 -7.08
C TYR A 168 -16.59 -10.02 -5.69
N ILE A 169 -16.42 -10.84 -4.65
CA ILE A 169 -16.36 -10.43 -3.25
C ILE A 169 -15.26 -11.20 -2.49
N GLY A 170 -14.25 -11.70 -3.22
CA GLY A 170 -13.20 -12.57 -2.66
C GLY A 170 -12.25 -11.89 -1.69
N ASN A 171 -12.20 -10.55 -1.66
CA ASN A 171 -11.28 -9.80 -0.80
C ASN A 171 -11.51 -10.09 0.69
N SER A 172 -10.43 -10.33 1.43
CA SER A 172 -10.45 -10.65 2.86
C SER A 172 -10.80 -9.46 3.75
N LEU A 173 -10.69 -8.23 3.24
CA LEU A 173 -11.12 -7.02 3.95
C LEU A 173 -12.65 -6.89 4.06
N LEU A 174 -13.41 -7.65 3.26
CA LEU A 174 -14.86 -7.63 3.28
C LEU A 174 -15.42 -8.67 4.27
N THR A 175 -16.36 -8.22 5.09
CA THR A 175 -17.22 -8.97 5.99
C THR A 175 -18.68 -8.77 5.58
N GLU A 176 -19.61 -9.62 6.06
CA GLU A 176 -21.04 -9.53 5.74
C GLU A 176 -21.33 -9.32 4.24
N LYS A 177 -20.67 -10.14 3.41
CA LYS A 177 -20.60 -9.96 1.96
C LYS A 177 -21.51 -10.93 1.21
N ALA A 178 -22.10 -10.44 0.12
CA ALA A 178 -22.95 -11.23 -0.77
C ALA A 178 -23.06 -10.57 -2.16
N MET A 179 -23.31 -11.40 -3.17
CA MET A 179 -23.70 -10.99 -4.51
C MET A 179 -25.15 -11.38 -4.78
N TYR A 180 -25.83 -10.60 -5.61
CA TYR A 180 -27.19 -10.84 -6.05
C TYR A 180 -27.24 -10.69 -7.57
N CYS A 181 -27.89 -11.63 -8.24
CA CYS A 181 -28.06 -11.63 -9.69
C CYS A 181 -29.46 -12.09 -10.08
N TYR A 182 -29.90 -11.66 -11.26
CA TYR A 182 -31.26 -11.94 -11.74
C TYR A 182 -31.40 -13.41 -12.13
N ASN A 183 -32.28 -14.17 -11.49
CA ASN A 183 -32.56 -15.58 -11.80
C ASN A 183 -31.31 -16.43 -12.09
N CYS A 184 -30.34 -16.41 -11.17
CA CYS A 184 -28.99 -16.95 -11.39
C CYS A 184 -28.67 -18.15 -10.48
N ALA A 185 -27.51 -18.78 -10.74
CA ALA A 185 -26.98 -19.84 -9.90
C ALA A 185 -26.53 -19.28 -8.53
N GLU A 186 -26.92 -19.97 -7.46
CA GLU A 186 -26.63 -19.56 -6.08
C GLU A 186 -25.37 -20.23 -5.53
N SER A 187 -24.78 -19.63 -4.50
CA SER A 187 -23.64 -20.17 -3.77
C SER A 187 -23.70 -19.74 -2.31
N ASN A 188 -23.31 -20.64 -1.41
CA ASN A 188 -23.22 -20.38 0.03
C ASN A 188 -21.78 -20.15 0.53
N GLU A 189 -20.78 -20.27 -0.34
CA GLU A 189 -19.37 -20.12 0.03
C GLU A 189 -19.02 -18.67 0.32
N THR A 190 -18.21 -18.41 1.36
CA THR A 190 -18.00 -17.05 1.87
C THR A 190 -17.44 -16.08 0.82
N SER A 191 -16.51 -16.52 -0.03
CA SER A 191 -15.87 -15.69 -1.07
C SER A 191 -16.69 -15.56 -2.35
N THR A 192 -17.76 -16.36 -2.52
CA THR A 192 -18.57 -16.41 -3.73
C THR A 192 -20.08 -16.40 -3.45
N LYS A 193 -20.48 -16.04 -2.22
CA LYS A 193 -21.86 -16.08 -1.75
C LYS A 193 -22.77 -15.33 -2.71
N THR A 194 -23.72 -16.05 -3.30
CA THR A 194 -24.59 -15.55 -4.37
C THR A 194 -26.03 -15.94 -4.08
N ILE A 195 -26.93 -14.97 -4.18
CA ILE A 195 -28.37 -15.11 -3.93
C ILE A 195 -29.11 -14.70 -5.20
N SER A 196 -30.02 -15.54 -5.66
CA SER A 196 -30.84 -15.26 -6.83
C SER A 196 -31.96 -14.28 -6.48
N THR A 197 -32.28 -13.36 -7.38
CA THR A 197 -33.38 -12.39 -7.21
C THR A 197 -34.19 -12.25 -8.49
N SER A 198 -35.50 -12.06 -8.38
CA SER A 198 -36.35 -11.64 -9.50
C SER A 198 -36.58 -10.13 -9.53
N CYS A 199 -36.09 -9.40 -8.53
CA CYS A 199 -36.23 -7.95 -8.45
C CYS A 199 -35.28 -7.26 -9.43
N VAL A 200 -35.82 -6.35 -10.23
CA VAL A 200 -35.07 -5.49 -11.16
C VAL A 200 -35.48 -4.04 -10.94
N ASN A 201 -34.51 -3.14 -10.83
CA ASN A 201 -34.81 -1.72 -10.69
C ASN A 201 -33.78 -0.84 -11.40
N ALA A 202 -34.25 0.26 -11.99
CA ALA A 202 -33.39 1.30 -12.55
C ALA A 202 -32.78 2.19 -11.46
N THR A 203 -33.55 2.45 -10.40
CA THR A 203 -33.08 3.15 -9.20
C THR A 203 -32.29 2.16 -8.33
N PRO A 204 -31.08 2.52 -7.85
CA PRO A 204 -30.26 1.63 -7.03
C PRO A 204 -31.00 1.19 -5.76
N THR A 205 -31.48 -0.05 -5.78
CA THR A 205 -32.25 -0.67 -4.70
C THR A 205 -31.47 -1.88 -4.21
N GLU A 206 -31.32 -2.01 -2.90
CA GLU A 206 -30.58 -3.14 -2.31
C GLU A 206 -31.17 -4.47 -2.75
N LYS A 207 -30.31 -5.44 -3.07
CA LYS A 207 -30.68 -6.82 -3.42
C LYS A 207 -31.51 -6.98 -4.72
N CYS A 208 -31.63 -5.93 -5.52
CA CYS A 208 -32.24 -5.97 -6.85
C CYS A 208 -31.16 -5.91 -7.94
N ALA A 209 -31.38 -6.63 -9.04
CA ALA A 209 -30.55 -6.49 -10.23
C ALA A 209 -30.71 -5.10 -10.84
N LYS A 210 -29.62 -4.55 -11.39
CA LYS A 210 -29.58 -3.18 -11.89
C LYS A 210 -29.98 -3.13 -13.37
N SER A 211 -31.02 -2.37 -13.67
CA SER A 211 -31.33 -1.95 -15.05
C SER A 211 -30.74 -0.54 -15.30
N GLY A 212 -30.13 -0.32 -16.46
CA GLY A 212 -29.44 0.95 -16.78
C GLY A 212 -27.98 0.99 -16.34
N ASN A 213 -27.40 2.19 -16.24
CA ASN A 213 -26.01 2.39 -15.83
C ASN A 213 -25.73 1.77 -14.45
N GLY A 214 -24.48 1.37 -14.23
CA GLY A 214 -24.02 0.90 -12.93
C GLY A 214 -24.18 1.94 -11.82
N TYR A 215 -23.94 1.52 -10.59
CA TYR A 215 -24.00 2.41 -9.43
C TYR A 215 -23.17 1.85 -8.28
N ALA A 216 -22.57 2.75 -7.51
CA ALA A 216 -21.86 2.41 -6.28
C ALA A 216 -22.27 3.37 -5.17
N ARG A 217 -22.42 2.84 -3.95
CA ARG A 217 -22.74 3.60 -2.74
C ARG A 217 -21.87 3.13 -1.59
N ILE A 218 -21.29 4.08 -0.89
CA ILE A 218 -20.50 3.86 0.32
C ILE A 218 -21.25 4.53 1.46
N THR A 219 -21.49 3.79 2.54
CA THR A 219 -22.21 4.28 3.71
C THR A 219 -21.36 4.01 4.95
N LEU A 220 -21.12 5.06 5.74
CA LEU A 220 -20.47 4.92 7.04
C LEU A 220 -21.48 4.32 8.03
N ILE A 221 -21.25 3.08 8.46
CA ILE A 221 -22.17 2.34 9.36
C ILE A 221 -21.95 2.73 10.82
N SER A 222 -20.69 2.76 11.24
CA SER A 222 -20.31 3.12 12.60
C SER A 222 -18.85 3.54 12.62
N SER A 223 -18.53 4.55 13.42
CA SER A 223 -17.18 4.84 13.87
C SER A 223 -17.13 4.63 15.39
N PRO A 224 -16.18 3.89 15.96
CA PRO A 224 -16.17 3.61 17.40
C PRO A 224 -16.15 4.91 18.22
N THR A 225 -17.06 5.04 19.19
CA THR A 225 -17.06 6.12 20.20
C THR A 225 -17.27 5.52 21.58
N ASN A 226 -16.23 5.51 22.42
CA ASN A 226 -16.34 5.10 23.82
C ASN A 226 -16.56 6.33 24.70
N ILE A 227 -17.66 6.33 25.45
CA ILE A 227 -18.09 7.42 26.32
C ILE A 227 -17.56 7.17 27.73
N THR A 228 -16.86 8.14 28.29
CA THR A 228 -16.63 8.27 29.75
C THR A 228 -16.91 9.71 30.15
N THR A 229 -17.76 9.90 31.16
CA THR A 229 -18.25 11.21 31.61
C THR A 229 -17.34 11.81 32.68
N ASP A 230 -16.68 12.93 32.38
CA ASP A 230 -16.14 13.81 33.41
C ASP A 230 -17.14 14.91 33.78
N LYS A 231 -17.20 15.23 35.08
CA LYS A 231 -18.06 16.28 35.63
C LYS A 231 -17.62 17.65 35.10
N VAL A 232 -18.43 18.25 34.22
CA VAL A 232 -18.24 19.64 33.76
C VAL A 232 -18.97 20.60 34.69
N THR A 233 -18.26 21.57 35.25
CA THR A 233 -18.86 22.69 35.99
C THR A 233 -19.42 23.72 35.02
N ILE A 234 -20.73 23.96 35.04
CA ILE A 234 -21.42 24.96 34.19
C ILE A 234 -21.31 26.34 34.84
N ILE A 235 -20.84 27.34 34.09
CA ILE A 235 -20.79 28.75 34.52
C ILE A 235 -21.88 29.53 33.77
N ALA A 236 -22.74 30.26 34.50
CA ALA A 236 -23.79 31.10 33.93
C ALA A 236 -23.21 32.24 33.07
N GLN A 237 -23.85 32.54 31.93
CA GLN A 237 -23.35 33.56 30.99
C GLN A 237 -23.48 34.99 31.51
N GLU A 238 -24.50 35.27 32.33
CA GLU A 238 -24.74 36.55 32.98
C GLU A 238 -25.29 36.32 34.40
N ARG A 239 -25.02 37.26 35.31
CA ARG A 239 -25.59 37.30 36.67
C ARG A 239 -26.30 38.63 36.88
N THR A 240 -27.59 38.57 37.21
CA THR A 240 -28.38 39.73 37.63
C THR A 240 -28.98 39.45 39.00
N SER A 241 -28.75 40.34 39.95
CA SER A 241 -29.40 40.30 41.27
C SER A 241 -30.51 41.34 41.33
N GLN A 242 -31.70 40.92 41.76
CA GLN A 242 -32.79 41.83 42.11
C GLN A 242 -33.26 41.52 43.53
N SER A 243 -33.46 42.56 44.34
CA SER A 243 -34.08 42.44 45.66
C SER A 243 -35.59 42.55 45.53
N LEU A 244 -36.31 41.50 45.90
CA LEU A 244 -37.77 41.44 45.81
C LEU A 244 -38.36 41.79 47.18
N LYS A 245 -39.10 42.91 47.26
CA LYS A 245 -39.86 43.28 48.47
C LYS A 245 -41.29 42.74 48.35
N LYS A 246 -41.67 41.85 49.28
CA LYS A 246 -42.98 41.16 49.40
C LYS A 246 -43.35 40.30 48.18
N ILE A 247 -43.13 38.99 48.30
CA ILE A 247 -43.68 37.98 47.38
C ILE A 247 -44.68 37.14 48.17
N THR A 248 -45.96 37.40 48.00
CA THR A 248 -47.02 36.52 48.49
C THR A 248 -47.73 35.94 47.27
N GLY A 249 -47.50 34.64 47.00
CA GLY A 249 -48.35 33.83 46.13
C GLY A 249 -48.10 33.82 44.60
N LYS A 250 -46.93 34.21 44.08
CA LYS A 250 -46.61 34.05 42.64
C LYS A 250 -45.32 33.25 42.41
N SER A 251 -45.38 32.27 41.52
CA SER A 251 -44.23 31.47 41.06
C SER A 251 -43.27 32.35 40.25
N ILE A 252 -41.98 32.35 40.63
CA ILE A 252 -40.92 32.98 39.84
C ILE A 252 -40.37 31.95 38.87
N SER A 253 -40.28 32.29 37.59
CA SER A 253 -39.65 31.45 36.57
C SER A 253 -38.36 32.10 36.09
N CYS A 254 -37.22 31.44 36.31
CA CYS A 254 -35.91 31.92 35.88
C CYS A 254 -35.50 31.23 34.58
N LYS A 255 -35.04 31.99 33.59
CA LYS A 255 -34.42 31.46 32.36
C LYS A 255 -32.91 31.61 32.46
N LEU A 256 -32.19 30.49 32.48
CA LEU A 256 -30.72 30.47 32.47
C LEU A 256 -30.21 30.43 31.02
N LYS A 257 -29.39 31.41 30.62
CA LYS A 257 -28.55 31.32 29.41
C LYS A 257 -27.16 30.80 29.81
N ILE A 258 -26.73 29.73 29.17
CA ILE A 258 -25.40 29.14 29.33
C ILE A 258 -24.54 29.50 28.10
N LYS A 259 -23.24 29.77 28.31
CA LYS A 259 -22.31 29.86 27.18
C LYS A 259 -22.32 28.51 26.44
N LYS A 260 -22.23 28.55 25.11
CA LYS A 260 -22.05 27.35 24.27
C LYS A 260 -20.93 26.49 24.86
N ILE A 261 -21.26 25.26 25.24
CA ILE A 261 -20.27 24.27 25.68
C ILE A 261 -19.58 23.75 24.42
N SER A 262 -18.36 24.22 24.17
CA SER A 262 -17.47 23.57 23.20
C SER A 262 -16.66 22.52 23.94
N ARG A 263 -16.95 21.24 23.70
CA ARG A 263 -16.13 20.11 24.15
C ARG A 263 -14.99 19.90 23.15
N THR A 264 -13.76 19.97 23.62
CA THR A 264 -12.57 19.53 22.89
C THR A 264 -12.20 18.16 23.43
N GLU A 265 -12.52 17.09 22.70
CA GLU A 265 -12.25 15.72 23.14
C GLU A 265 -10.76 15.40 22.93
N LYS A 266 -10.05 15.17 24.03
CA LYS A 266 -8.69 14.68 24.02
C LYS A 266 -8.75 13.15 24.02
N LYS A 267 -8.28 12.55 22.93
CA LYS A 267 -7.97 11.13 22.80
C LYS A 267 -7.01 10.71 23.93
N VAL A 268 -7.38 9.74 24.79
CA VAL A 268 -6.55 9.34 25.93
C VAL A 268 -6.14 7.87 25.81
N TYR A 269 -4.86 7.66 25.49
CA TYR A 269 -4.13 6.43 25.72
C TYR A 269 -3.14 6.74 26.84
N ASN A 270 -3.18 5.95 27.91
CA ASN A 270 -2.41 6.19 29.13
C ASN A 270 -1.11 5.37 29.20
N GLY A 271 -0.75 4.67 28.13
CA GLY A 271 0.48 3.89 28.07
C GLY A 271 1.68 4.69 27.55
N PRO A 272 2.85 4.03 27.39
CA PRO A 272 4.03 4.64 26.81
C PRO A 272 3.74 5.15 25.40
N THR A 273 4.14 6.37 25.05
CA THR A 273 3.99 6.92 23.70
C THR A 273 5.28 6.82 22.88
N GLU A 274 6.36 6.37 23.48
CA GLU A 274 7.66 6.21 22.85
C GLU A 274 8.22 4.82 23.14
N TRP A 275 8.77 4.19 22.11
CA TRP A 275 9.46 2.90 22.20
C TRP A 275 10.83 3.05 21.54
N MET A 276 11.86 2.66 22.27
CA MET A 276 13.26 2.84 21.94
C MET A 276 13.87 1.46 21.67
N PHE A 277 14.62 1.33 20.58
CA PHE A 277 15.22 0.08 20.14
C PHE A 277 16.72 0.30 19.95
N ASP A 278 17.47 -0.08 20.98
CA ASP A 278 18.93 -0.15 20.92
C ASP A 278 19.39 -1.40 20.17
N TYR A 279 20.66 -1.41 19.77
CA TYR A 279 21.25 -2.58 19.13
C TYR A 279 21.41 -3.74 20.12
N THR A 280 20.82 -4.90 19.79
CA THR A 280 20.85 -6.13 20.60
C THR A 280 21.60 -7.28 19.94
N GLY A 281 22.04 -7.14 18.68
CA GLY A 281 22.58 -8.24 17.88
C GLY A 281 21.55 -9.15 17.24
N GLY A 282 20.25 -8.83 17.33
CA GLY A 282 19.17 -9.61 16.75
C GLY A 282 17.92 -8.77 16.44
N GLU A 283 16.93 -9.42 15.82
CA GLU A 283 15.63 -8.81 15.51
C GLU A 283 14.83 -8.54 16.79
N GLN A 284 14.12 -7.41 16.80
CA GLN A 284 13.20 -6.98 17.85
C GLN A 284 11.80 -6.79 17.26
N VAL A 285 10.77 -6.86 18.11
CA VAL A 285 9.37 -6.73 17.68
C VAL A 285 8.68 -5.62 18.44
N PHE A 286 7.96 -4.77 17.71
CA PHE A 286 7.02 -3.80 18.26
C PHE A 286 5.59 -4.24 17.94
N THR A 287 4.73 -4.27 18.95
CA THR A 287 3.29 -4.48 18.75
C THR A 287 2.56 -3.19 19.10
N SER A 288 1.83 -2.63 18.14
CA SER A 288 1.07 -1.40 18.33
C SER A 288 0.02 -1.56 19.46
N PRO A 289 0.07 -0.79 20.55
CA PRO A 289 -0.85 -0.95 21.68
C PRO A 289 -2.25 -0.37 21.39
N THR A 290 -2.33 0.55 20.42
CA THR A 290 -3.56 1.25 20.06
C THR A 290 -3.52 1.70 18.61
N THR A 291 -4.67 1.79 17.96
CA THR A 291 -4.74 2.38 16.63
C THR A 291 -4.36 3.87 16.70
N GLY A 292 -3.49 4.29 15.78
CA GLY A 292 -2.99 5.66 15.78
C GLY A 292 -2.00 5.93 14.67
N THR A 293 -1.57 7.18 14.55
CA THR A 293 -0.41 7.55 13.74
C THR A 293 0.85 7.44 14.59
N TYR A 294 1.84 6.76 14.04
CA TYR A 294 3.14 6.54 14.64
C TYR A 294 4.20 7.20 13.76
N LYS A 295 5.15 7.89 14.40
CA LYS A 295 6.39 8.35 13.79
C LYS A 295 7.43 7.24 13.94
N LEU A 296 8.02 6.84 12.82
CA LEU A 296 9.13 5.90 12.76
C LEU A 296 10.42 6.67 12.50
N GLU A 297 11.43 6.43 13.33
CA GLU A 297 12.74 7.04 13.23
C GLU A 297 13.79 5.92 13.27
N THR A 298 14.73 5.93 12.32
CA THR A 298 15.81 4.95 12.25
C THR A 298 17.14 5.63 12.02
N TRP A 299 18.22 5.05 12.55
CA TRP A 299 19.59 5.47 12.35
C TRP A 299 20.43 4.25 11.96
N GLY A 300 21.14 4.31 10.84
CA GLY A 300 22.10 3.28 10.45
C GLY A 300 23.32 3.27 11.35
N ALA A 301 24.14 2.23 11.28
CA ALA A 301 25.36 2.14 12.07
C ALA A 301 26.57 2.71 11.35
N GLN A 302 27.56 3.14 12.12
CA GLN A 302 28.86 3.57 11.61
C GLN A 302 29.66 2.38 11.04
N GLY A 303 30.53 2.65 10.08
CA GLY A 303 31.57 1.72 9.65
C GLY A 303 32.77 1.68 10.60
N GLY A 304 33.64 0.70 10.40
CA GLY A 304 34.86 0.51 11.18
C GLY A 304 35.83 1.67 11.03
N SER A 305 36.26 2.24 12.16
CA SER A 305 37.29 3.28 12.22
C SER A 305 38.67 2.66 12.44
N ARG A 306 39.72 3.22 11.84
CA ARG A 306 41.08 2.66 11.93
C ARG A 306 42.16 3.74 11.86
N ASN A 307 43.17 3.62 12.74
CA ASN A 307 44.39 4.43 12.75
C ASN A 307 44.14 5.97 12.62
N GLY A 308 43.18 6.50 13.37
CA GLY A 308 42.82 7.92 13.33
C GLY A 308 41.83 8.32 12.22
N TYR A 309 41.49 7.42 11.30
CA TYR A 309 40.48 7.63 10.26
C TYR A 309 39.14 7.03 10.67
N ILE A 310 38.08 7.76 10.35
CA ILE A 310 36.73 7.52 10.85
C ILE A 310 35.95 6.72 9.80
N GLY A 311 35.33 5.61 10.21
CA GLY A 311 34.39 4.90 9.37
C GLY A 311 33.17 5.77 9.09
N GLY A 312 32.56 5.59 7.92
CA GLY A 312 31.42 6.41 7.51
C GLY A 312 30.30 6.36 8.53
N TYR A 313 29.63 7.49 8.77
CA TYR A 313 28.52 7.55 9.71
C TYR A 313 27.27 6.88 9.15
N GLY A 314 26.39 6.40 10.01
CA GLY A 314 25.08 5.89 9.58
C GLY A 314 24.11 7.03 9.28
N GLY A 315 23.21 6.79 8.31
CA GLY A 315 22.15 7.75 7.95
C GLY A 315 21.03 7.82 8.97
N TYR A 316 20.16 8.83 8.84
CA TYR A 316 18.91 8.96 9.58
C TYR A 316 17.72 8.98 8.63
N SER A 317 16.65 8.27 8.95
CA SER A 317 15.41 8.27 8.16
C SER A 317 14.21 8.38 9.08
N ILE A 318 13.24 9.17 8.64
CA ILE A 318 11.99 9.43 9.34
C ILE A 318 10.79 9.28 8.41
N GLY A 319 9.68 8.81 8.98
CA GLY A 319 8.37 8.82 8.33
C GLY A 319 7.25 8.63 9.35
N THR A 320 6.01 8.85 8.93
CA THR A 320 4.82 8.60 9.73
C THR A 320 3.96 7.52 9.08
N ILE A 321 3.34 6.67 9.89
CA ILE A 321 2.50 5.55 9.44
C ILE A 321 1.28 5.44 10.34
N THR A 322 0.14 5.04 9.78
CA THR A 322 -1.01 4.61 10.59
C THR A 322 -0.90 3.12 10.89
N LEU A 323 -0.90 2.75 12.17
CA LEU A 323 -0.92 1.36 12.60
C LEU A 323 -2.27 1.03 13.25
N SER A 324 -2.76 -0.17 13.01
CA SER A 324 -3.87 -0.76 13.76
C SER A 324 -3.38 -1.31 15.09
N LYS A 325 -4.26 -1.29 16.11
CA LYS A 325 -4.00 -2.00 17.37
C LYS A 325 -3.60 -3.45 17.09
N SER A 326 -2.61 -3.94 17.84
CA SER A 326 -2.05 -5.29 17.75
C SER A 326 -1.34 -5.61 16.44
N GLN A 327 -0.99 -4.61 15.62
CA GLN A 327 -0.13 -4.79 14.46
C GLN A 327 1.34 -4.91 14.88
N ASN A 328 2.03 -5.92 14.34
CA ASN A 328 3.46 -6.14 14.58
C ASN A 328 4.32 -5.43 13.53
N LEU A 329 5.42 -4.84 14.00
CA LEU A 329 6.54 -4.38 13.19
C LEU A 329 7.82 -5.07 13.67
N TYR A 330 8.67 -5.45 12.74
CA TYR A 330 9.96 -6.11 12.98
C TYR A 330 11.08 -5.11 12.77
N ILE A 331 11.99 -5.03 13.73
CA ILE A 331 13.04 -4.02 13.81
C ILE A 331 14.38 -4.72 13.88
N ASN A 332 15.23 -4.46 12.89
CA ASN A 332 16.63 -4.89 12.91
C ASN A 332 17.51 -3.65 12.97
N VAL A 333 18.17 -3.47 14.11
CA VAL A 333 19.04 -2.33 14.37
C VAL A 333 20.46 -2.67 13.93
N GLY A 334 21.08 -1.81 13.11
CA GLY A 334 22.42 -2.06 12.56
C GLY A 334 23.50 -2.09 13.63
N GLY A 335 24.45 -3.02 13.52
CA GLY A 335 25.65 -3.04 14.36
C GLY A 335 26.77 -2.17 13.78
N ASN A 336 27.62 -1.58 14.62
CA ASN A 336 28.82 -0.86 14.17
C ASN A 336 29.82 -1.80 13.48
N GLY A 337 30.50 -1.31 12.46
CA GLY A 337 31.66 -1.98 11.87
C GLY A 337 32.83 -2.05 12.86
N THR A 338 33.63 -3.11 12.72
CA THR A 338 34.86 -3.34 13.46
C THR A 338 36.07 -3.31 12.51
N THR A 339 37.15 -3.99 12.87
CA THR A 339 38.33 -4.13 11.99
C THR A 339 38.19 -5.26 10.98
N LYS A 340 37.36 -6.27 11.30
CA LYS A 340 37.22 -7.51 10.53
C LYS A 340 35.78 -7.88 10.21
N ILE A 341 34.90 -7.75 11.19
CA ILE A 341 33.52 -8.21 11.09
C ILE A 341 32.63 -7.03 10.78
N GLY A 342 31.85 -7.15 9.72
CA GLY A 342 30.84 -6.16 9.34
C GLY A 342 29.76 -6.04 10.40
N GLY A 343 29.15 -4.87 10.46
CA GLY A 343 28.03 -4.58 11.34
C GLY A 343 26.84 -5.50 11.09
N TYR A 344 26.15 -5.91 12.16
CA TYR A 344 24.91 -6.68 12.07
C TYR A 344 23.90 -6.03 11.13
N ASN A 345 23.10 -6.83 10.43
CA ASN A 345 22.20 -6.41 9.36
C ASN A 345 22.94 -5.86 8.12
N GLY A 346 24.03 -6.53 7.75
CA GLY A 346 24.56 -6.54 6.38
C GLY A 346 25.81 -5.69 6.11
N GLY A 347 26.55 -5.23 7.13
CA GLY A 347 27.83 -4.57 6.88
C GLY A 347 28.83 -5.51 6.20
N GLY A 348 29.62 -5.01 5.24
CA GLY A 348 30.65 -5.82 4.57
C GLY A 348 31.78 -6.22 5.52
N ASN A 349 32.28 -7.45 5.38
CA ASN A 349 33.38 -8.01 6.16
C ASN A 349 34.75 -7.70 5.57
N ARG A 350 35.77 -7.82 6.42
CA ARG A 350 37.19 -7.71 6.08
C ARG A 350 38.02 -8.81 6.78
N PRO A 351 38.00 -10.05 6.27
CA PRO A 351 38.49 -11.21 7.04
C PRO A 351 39.98 -11.16 7.38
N SER A 352 40.82 -10.59 6.50
CA SER A 352 42.28 -10.57 6.71
C SER A 352 42.67 -9.73 7.93
N GLY A 353 41.89 -8.70 8.24
CA GLY A 353 42.28 -7.69 9.22
C GLY A 353 43.56 -6.97 8.83
N ASP A 354 44.21 -6.34 9.81
CA ASP A 354 45.36 -5.51 9.51
C ASP A 354 46.58 -6.32 9.12
N THR A 355 47.33 -5.75 8.17
CA THR A 355 48.64 -6.23 7.75
C THR A 355 49.67 -5.12 7.93
N THR A 356 50.96 -5.46 7.86
CA THR A 356 52.04 -4.49 8.09
C THR A 356 51.93 -3.31 7.13
N GLY A 357 51.61 -2.12 7.67
CA GLY A 357 51.46 -0.89 6.89
C GLY A 357 50.09 -0.70 6.23
N TRP A 358 49.10 -1.55 6.56
CA TRP A 358 47.78 -1.55 5.93
C TRP A 358 46.65 -1.81 6.94
N TYR A 359 45.85 -0.78 7.18
CA TYR A 359 44.85 -0.70 8.24
C TYR A 359 43.49 -0.34 7.65
N ALA A 360 42.45 -1.15 7.83
CA ALA A 360 41.11 -0.78 7.39
C ALA A 360 39.99 -1.34 8.26
N GLY A 361 38.82 -0.71 8.14
CA GLY A 361 37.59 -1.08 8.83
C GLY A 361 36.63 -1.87 7.96
N SER A 362 35.72 -2.58 8.62
CA SER A 362 34.58 -3.24 7.98
C SER A 362 33.39 -2.27 7.83
N GLY A 363 32.35 -2.67 7.11
CA GLY A 363 31.15 -1.85 6.89
C GLY A 363 30.19 -1.85 8.08
N GLY A 364 29.42 -0.78 8.24
CA GLY A 364 28.35 -0.66 9.22
C GLY A 364 27.04 -1.28 8.74
N GLY A 365 26.25 -1.75 9.70
CA GLY A 365 24.92 -2.33 9.48
C GLY A 365 23.83 -1.31 9.18
N ALA A 366 22.80 -1.73 8.44
CA ALA A 366 21.61 -0.90 8.20
C ALA A 366 20.62 -1.08 9.36
N THR A 367 19.82 -0.06 9.64
CA THR A 367 18.66 -0.18 10.54
C THR A 367 17.38 -0.12 9.72
N HIS A 368 16.49 -1.10 9.87
CA HIS A 368 15.22 -1.10 9.16
C HIS A 368 14.04 -1.54 10.03
N ILE A 369 12.85 -1.13 9.59
CA ILE A 369 11.57 -1.55 10.16
C ILE A 369 10.72 -2.13 9.02
N ALA A 370 10.13 -3.30 9.24
CA ALA A 370 9.31 -4.01 8.26
C ALA A 370 8.03 -4.62 8.87
N THR A 371 7.06 -4.99 8.03
CA THR A 371 5.85 -5.73 8.42
C THR A 371 6.02 -7.24 8.43
N VAL A 372 7.17 -7.74 7.95
CA VAL A 372 7.57 -9.15 7.98
C VAL A 372 8.93 -9.30 8.65
N SER A 373 9.17 -10.46 9.27
CA SER A 373 10.43 -10.80 9.93
C SER A 373 11.53 -11.11 8.92
N GLY A 374 12.77 -10.76 9.26
CA GLY A 374 13.96 -11.13 8.50
C GLY A 374 15.05 -10.06 8.50
N LEU A 375 16.28 -10.49 8.19
CA LEU A 375 17.37 -9.55 7.90
C LEU A 375 17.06 -8.76 6.63
N LEU A 376 17.59 -7.55 6.51
CA LEU A 376 17.30 -6.71 5.34
C LEU A 376 17.62 -7.42 4.03
N SER A 377 18.75 -8.15 3.97
CA SER A 377 19.17 -8.88 2.78
C SER A 377 18.25 -10.03 2.37
N THR A 378 17.45 -10.57 3.29
CA THR A 378 16.51 -11.67 2.98
C THR A 378 15.17 -11.16 2.46
N LEU A 379 14.91 -9.84 2.53
CA LEU A 379 13.64 -9.22 2.15
C LEU A 379 13.62 -8.72 0.69
N GLU A 380 14.54 -9.19 -0.17
CA GLU A 380 14.65 -8.72 -1.55
C GLU A 380 13.36 -8.94 -2.37
N ASN A 381 12.67 -10.04 -2.10
CA ASN A 381 11.39 -10.39 -2.72
C ASN A 381 10.17 -9.84 -1.96
N SER A 382 10.39 -9.14 -0.85
CA SER A 382 9.38 -8.57 0.04
C SER A 382 9.59 -7.06 0.24
N LYS A 383 10.06 -6.36 -0.80
CA LYS A 383 10.37 -4.92 -0.72
C LYS A 383 9.19 -4.06 -0.29
N PHE A 384 7.95 -4.46 -0.58
CA PHE A 384 6.74 -3.76 -0.15
C PHE A 384 6.47 -3.86 1.36
N ASP A 385 7.04 -4.86 2.03
CA ASP A 385 6.92 -5.04 3.47
C ASP A 385 7.98 -4.24 4.25
N ILE A 386 9.00 -3.70 3.57
CA ILE A 386 10.00 -2.82 4.17
C ILE A 386 9.40 -1.43 4.25
N LEU A 387 9.25 -0.90 5.46
CA LEU A 387 8.68 0.42 5.67
C LEU A 387 9.74 1.50 5.53
N ILE A 388 10.87 1.35 6.23
CA ILE A 388 11.90 2.38 6.32
C ILE A 388 13.28 1.75 6.55
N VAL A 389 14.32 2.31 5.93
CA VAL A 389 15.72 1.88 6.07
C VAL A 389 16.63 3.09 6.25
N SER A 390 17.55 3.02 7.20
CA SER A 390 18.71 3.90 7.28
C SER A 390 19.99 3.11 7.02
N GLY A 391 20.72 3.50 5.98
CA GLY A 391 21.96 2.84 5.56
C GLY A 391 23.11 3.05 6.55
N GLY A 392 23.96 2.03 6.68
CA GLY A 392 25.22 2.06 7.41
C GLY A 392 26.37 2.61 6.57
N GLY A 393 27.39 3.14 7.24
CA GLY A 393 28.57 3.70 6.58
C GLY A 393 29.62 2.65 6.24
N GLY A 394 30.48 2.95 5.26
CA GLY A 394 31.61 2.10 4.86
C GLY A 394 32.80 2.21 5.82
N GLY A 395 33.71 1.23 5.75
CA GLY A 395 34.92 1.18 6.55
C GLY A 395 35.97 2.20 6.12
N ALA A 396 36.71 2.75 7.08
CA ALA A 396 37.85 3.63 6.82
C ALA A 396 39.07 2.85 6.32
N THR A 397 40.06 3.55 5.78
CA THR A 397 41.36 2.95 5.43
C THR A 397 42.50 3.91 5.71
N SER A 398 43.60 3.33 6.19
CA SER A 398 44.88 3.97 6.43
C SER A 398 46.03 3.06 5.97
N SER A 399 46.89 3.60 5.12
CA SER A 399 48.05 2.91 4.55
C SER A 399 49.16 3.91 4.24
N SER A 400 50.33 3.42 3.85
CA SER A 400 51.46 4.28 3.44
C SER A 400 51.19 5.11 2.18
N THR A 401 50.25 4.70 1.33
CA THR A 401 49.96 5.37 0.03
C THR A 401 48.60 6.04 -0.01
N TYR A 402 47.68 5.70 0.91
CA TYR A 402 46.34 6.25 0.94
C TYR A 402 45.71 6.20 2.32
N ASN A 403 45.06 7.29 2.69
CA ASN A 403 44.26 7.35 3.91
C ASN A 403 42.97 8.12 3.65
N ALA A 404 41.83 7.55 4.04
CA ALA A 404 40.55 8.23 3.94
C ALA A 404 39.52 7.67 4.92
N ASN A 405 38.61 8.54 5.32
CA ASN A 405 37.39 8.14 6.02
C ASN A 405 36.51 7.27 5.11
N GLY A 406 35.65 6.45 5.72
CA GLY A 406 34.64 5.69 4.98
C GLY A 406 33.51 6.59 4.48
N GLY A 407 32.84 6.16 3.41
CA GLY A 407 31.64 6.82 2.91
C GLY A 407 30.47 6.66 3.89
N SER A 408 29.80 7.76 4.24
CA SER A 408 28.64 7.71 5.13
C SER A 408 27.43 7.06 4.45
N GLY A 409 26.61 6.36 5.23
CA GLY A 409 25.37 5.73 4.77
C GLY A 409 24.17 6.67 4.83
N GLY A 410 23.05 6.22 4.27
CA GLY A 410 21.78 6.94 4.24
C GLY A 410 21.56 7.73 2.97
N GLY A 411 20.45 8.47 2.95
CA GLY A 411 19.96 9.18 1.76
C GLY A 411 19.51 8.24 0.65
N TYR A 412 19.06 8.81 -0.45
CA TYR A 412 18.67 8.00 -1.61
C TYR A 412 19.87 7.29 -2.26
N MET A 413 21.07 7.82 -2.03
CA MET A 413 22.36 7.26 -2.39
C MET A 413 23.33 7.43 -1.23
N GLY A 414 24.00 6.35 -0.81
CA GLY A 414 25.08 6.43 0.17
C GLY A 414 26.27 7.22 -0.36
N SER A 415 27.09 7.80 0.51
CA SER A 415 28.23 8.61 0.08
C SER A 415 29.24 7.76 -0.68
N THR A 416 29.48 8.16 -1.93
CA THR A 416 30.58 7.70 -2.78
C THR A 416 31.89 8.30 -2.28
N ILE A 417 32.96 7.53 -2.39
CA ILE A 417 34.33 7.99 -2.15
C ILE A 417 35.14 7.87 -3.46
N LYS A 418 36.39 8.31 -3.49
CA LYS A 418 37.22 8.21 -4.70
C LYS A 418 37.38 6.74 -5.09
N GLY A 419 36.69 6.28 -6.14
CA GLY A 419 36.67 4.89 -6.61
C GLY A 419 35.35 4.16 -6.30
N PRO A 420 35.17 3.62 -5.08
CA PRO A 420 33.93 2.92 -4.71
C PRO A 420 32.71 3.83 -4.64
N THR A 421 31.58 3.36 -5.18
CA THR A 421 30.30 4.09 -5.19
C THR A 421 29.37 3.64 -4.08
N GLY A 422 28.55 4.55 -3.58
CA GLY A 422 27.50 4.23 -2.61
C GLY A 422 26.34 3.47 -3.25
N GLY A 423 25.63 2.68 -2.45
CA GLY A 423 24.40 2.03 -2.91
C GLY A 423 23.31 3.07 -3.20
N THR A 424 22.44 2.80 -4.17
CA THR A 424 21.31 3.67 -4.56
C THR A 424 19.97 3.06 -4.15
N GLN A 425 18.86 3.61 -4.64
CA GLN A 425 17.53 3.00 -4.47
C GLN A 425 17.29 1.76 -5.34
N THR A 426 18.15 1.49 -6.33
CA THR A 426 17.89 0.45 -7.35
C THR A 426 19.08 -0.47 -7.61
N ILE A 427 20.30 -0.03 -7.28
CA ILE A 427 21.54 -0.76 -7.60
C ILE A 427 22.52 -0.63 -6.43
N ALA A 428 23.27 -1.69 -6.16
CA ALA A 428 24.34 -1.68 -5.17
C ALA A 428 25.61 -0.99 -5.67
N GLY A 429 26.45 -0.58 -4.72
CA GLY A 429 27.69 0.11 -4.97
C GLY A 429 28.74 -0.75 -5.68
N THR A 430 29.55 -0.07 -6.48
CA THR A 430 30.66 -0.64 -7.25
C THR A 430 31.99 -0.42 -6.54
N ASN A 431 32.97 -1.25 -6.85
CA ASN A 431 34.38 -0.94 -6.55
C ASN A 431 34.96 0.06 -7.56
N ALA A 432 36.26 0.38 -7.42
CA ALA A 432 36.97 1.33 -8.28
C ALA A 432 37.06 0.94 -9.77
N LYS A 433 36.86 -0.34 -10.13
CA LYS A 433 36.82 -0.81 -11.53
C LYS A 433 35.41 -0.84 -12.12
N GLY A 434 34.40 -0.39 -11.38
CA GLY A 434 33.01 -0.37 -11.82
C GLY A 434 32.26 -1.71 -11.66
N GLY A 435 32.89 -2.73 -11.06
CA GLY A 435 32.18 -3.98 -10.72
C GLY A 435 31.27 -3.78 -9.51
N ILE A 436 29.99 -4.15 -9.61
CA ILE A 436 29.06 -4.16 -8.48
C ILE A 436 29.55 -5.17 -7.44
N THR A 437 29.77 -4.72 -6.22
CA THR A 437 30.35 -5.55 -5.14
C THR A 437 29.46 -5.62 -3.90
N GLY A 438 28.54 -4.68 -3.72
CA GLY A 438 27.46 -4.80 -2.73
C GLY A 438 26.25 -5.56 -3.28
N SER A 439 25.23 -5.72 -2.45
CA SER A 439 23.93 -6.28 -2.87
C SER A 439 22.77 -5.60 -2.15
N PHE A 440 21.55 -6.07 -2.41
CA PHE A 440 20.38 -5.70 -1.61
C PHE A 440 20.64 -6.06 -0.14
N GLY A 441 20.45 -5.09 0.76
CA GLY A 441 20.62 -5.30 2.20
C GLY A 441 22.01 -5.67 2.69
N LYS A 442 23.05 -5.65 1.84
CA LYS A 442 24.44 -5.93 2.24
C LYS A 442 25.47 -5.05 1.54
N GLY A 443 26.40 -4.53 2.31
CA GLY A 443 27.61 -3.88 1.81
C GLY A 443 28.61 -4.90 1.29
N ALA A 444 29.49 -4.44 0.40
CA ALA A 444 30.53 -5.27 -0.20
C ALA A 444 31.57 -5.75 0.82
N ASP A 445 31.86 -7.04 0.82
CA ASP A 445 33.02 -7.59 1.52
C ASP A 445 34.32 -7.12 0.85
N SER A 446 35.39 -7.03 1.63
CA SER A 446 36.72 -6.69 1.15
C SER A 446 37.75 -7.69 1.69
N THR A 447 38.79 -7.96 0.90
CA THR A 447 39.91 -8.77 1.38
C THR A 447 40.79 -7.95 2.31
N ASN A 448 41.31 -6.81 1.85
CA ASN A 448 42.28 -6.03 2.59
C ASN A 448 41.81 -4.61 2.84
N GLU A 449 40.84 -4.10 2.08
CA GLU A 449 40.39 -2.73 2.00
C GLU A 449 39.20 -2.40 2.92
N GLY A 450 38.78 -1.13 2.92
CA GLY A 450 37.55 -0.72 3.58
C GLY A 450 36.35 -1.40 2.93
N ALA A 451 35.57 -2.11 3.74
CA ALA A 451 34.38 -2.80 3.28
C ALA A 451 33.16 -1.85 3.20
N GLY A 452 32.21 -2.15 2.32
CA GLY A 452 31.04 -1.32 2.07
C GLY A 452 30.01 -1.36 3.21
N GLY A 453 29.31 -0.24 3.42
CA GLY A 453 28.20 -0.15 4.37
C GLY A 453 26.91 -0.79 3.84
N SER A 454 26.07 -1.31 4.73
CA SER A 454 24.76 -1.87 4.37
C SER A 454 23.74 -0.77 4.07
N GLY A 455 22.68 -1.09 3.34
CA GLY A 455 21.59 -0.18 3.04
C GLY A 455 20.46 -0.89 2.32
N PHE A 456 19.47 -0.15 1.83
CA PHE A 456 18.47 -0.74 0.92
C PHE A 456 19.19 -1.42 -0.26
N PHE A 457 20.21 -0.74 -0.79
CA PHE A 457 21.35 -1.38 -1.42
C PHE A 457 22.64 -0.96 -0.72
N GLY A 458 23.56 -1.90 -0.52
CA GLY A 458 24.82 -1.63 0.14
C GLY A 458 25.85 -0.94 -0.76
N GLY A 459 26.82 -0.28 -0.14
CA GLY A 459 27.94 0.37 -0.80
C GLY A 459 29.02 -0.59 -1.27
N GLY A 460 29.86 -0.13 -2.21
CA GLY A 460 31.00 -0.88 -2.72
C GLY A 460 32.20 -0.89 -1.76
N SER A 461 33.08 -1.86 -1.95
CA SER A 461 34.33 -1.99 -1.20
C SER A 461 35.47 -1.23 -1.89
N GLY A 462 36.50 -0.90 -1.12
CA GLY A 462 37.79 -0.51 -1.69
C GLY A 462 38.44 -1.62 -2.50
N LEU A 463 39.44 -1.28 -3.32
CA LEU A 463 40.21 -2.23 -4.12
C LEU A 463 41.68 -1.79 -4.28
N HIS A 464 42.63 -2.60 -3.81
CA HIS A 464 44.07 -2.40 -4.07
C HIS A 464 44.48 -3.03 -5.42
N PRO A 465 45.40 -2.41 -6.22
CA PRO A 465 46.15 -1.16 -6.01
C PRO A 465 45.51 0.10 -6.65
N ASP A 466 44.20 0.10 -6.90
CA ASP A 466 43.53 1.14 -7.67
C ASP A 466 43.22 2.41 -6.85
N ILE A 467 42.59 3.40 -7.49
CA ILE A 467 42.07 4.58 -6.81
C ILE A 467 40.88 4.20 -5.92
N GLY A 468 41.07 4.12 -4.60
CA GLY A 468 39.97 4.03 -3.65
C GLY A 468 40.02 2.84 -2.73
N TYR A 469 40.51 3.09 -1.52
CA TYR A 469 40.79 2.02 -0.58
C TYR A 469 39.80 1.94 0.58
N SER A 470 38.99 2.98 0.84
CA SER A 470 37.93 2.92 1.86
C SER A 470 36.66 2.28 1.30
N GLY A 471 35.67 1.99 2.14
CA GLY A 471 34.36 1.52 1.71
C GLY A 471 33.38 2.67 1.51
N ALA A 472 32.43 2.51 0.58
CA ALA A 472 31.32 3.45 0.40
C ALA A 472 30.13 3.11 1.31
N GLY A 473 29.23 4.08 1.53
CA GLY A 473 28.03 3.88 2.35
C GLY A 473 26.87 3.21 1.59
N GLY A 474 25.97 2.55 2.33
CA GLY A 474 24.73 2.03 1.77
C GLY A 474 23.59 3.08 1.78
N SER A 475 22.59 2.91 0.92
CA SER A 475 21.43 3.80 0.83
C SER A 475 20.43 3.60 1.97
N GLY A 476 19.66 4.66 2.27
CA GLY A 476 18.40 4.56 2.99
C GLY A 476 17.24 4.15 2.08
N TYR A 477 16.03 4.08 2.63
CA TYR A 477 14.80 3.88 1.87
C TYR A 477 13.59 4.43 2.64
N ILE A 478 12.77 5.22 1.93
CA ILE A 478 11.48 5.74 2.41
C ILE A 478 10.39 5.60 1.33
N GLY A 479 10.61 4.76 0.32
CA GLY A 479 9.73 4.65 -0.85
C GLY A 479 8.39 3.95 -0.58
N ASN A 480 8.16 3.44 0.63
CA ASN A 480 6.94 2.72 0.95
C ASN A 480 5.71 3.65 0.92
N PRO A 481 4.63 3.30 0.20
CA PRO A 481 3.45 4.15 0.09
C PRO A 481 2.64 4.27 1.40
N LEU A 482 2.88 3.40 2.39
CA LEU A 482 2.26 3.52 3.72
C LEU A 482 2.87 4.64 4.57
N LEU A 483 4.03 5.17 4.18
CA LEU A 483 4.68 6.29 4.86
C LEU A 483 4.21 7.65 4.31
N THR A 484 3.89 8.55 5.24
CA THR A 484 3.67 9.99 4.99
C THR A 484 4.71 10.82 5.76
N GLU A 485 4.85 12.11 5.46
CA GLU A 485 5.79 13.03 6.15
C GLU A 485 7.19 12.43 6.34
N LYS A 486 7.78 12.01 5.23
CA LYS A 486 8.99 11.17 5.18
C LYS A 486 10.20 11.92 4.64
N SER A 487 11.37 11.65 5.18
CA SER A 487 12.64 12.26 4.76
C SER A 487 13.83 11.43 5.25
N MET A 488 14.94 11.51 4.52
CA MET A 488 16.24 10.96 4.90
C MET A 488 17.26 12.08 5.10
N TYR A 489 18.22 11.82 5.97
CA TYR A 489 19.34 12.71 6.25
C TYR A 489 20.63 11.91 6.26
N CYS A 490 21.66 12.43 5.59
CA CYS A 490 22.97 11.80 5.52
C CYS A 490 24.09 12.84 5.61
N TYR A 491 25.26 12.38 6.04
CA TYR A 491 26.39 13.27 6.29
C TYR A 491 27.06 13.67 4.97
N ASN A 492 27.09 14.97 4.65
CA ASN A 492 27.73 15.53 3.45
C ASN A 492 27.41 14.73 2.17
N CYS A 493 26.13 14.50 1.91
CA CYS A 493 25.65 13.62 0.85
C CYS A 493 24.88 14.37 -0.25
N GLN A 494 24.52 13.62 -1.30
CA GLN A 494 23.70 14.14 -2.39
C GLN A 494 22.24 14.26 -1.95
N GLU A 495 21.63 15.40 -2.26
CA GLU A 495 20.25 15.73 -1.89
C GLU A 495 19.24 15.33 -2.96
N SER A 496 17.98 15.21 -2.55
CA SER A 496 16.86 14.92 -3.44
C SER A 496 15.57 15.54 -2.89
N SER A 497 14.74 16.11 -3.76
CA SER A 497 13.44 16.69 -3.42
C SER A 497 12.24 15.76 -3.66
N GLU A 498 12.43 14.67 -4.41
CA GLU A 498 11.35 13.73 -4.76
C GLU A 498 10.80 12.99 -3.53
N GLU A 499 9.49 12.79 -3.47
CA GLU A 499 8.81 12.30 -2.25
C GLU A 499 9.34 10.95 -1.74
N SER A 500 9.57 9.99 -2.65
CA SER A 500 10.04 8.64 -2.33
C SER A 500 11.54 8.55 -2.02
N THR A 501 12.30 9.62 -2.31
CA THR A 501 13.76 9.68 -2.15
C THR A 501 14.22 10.95 -1.45
N LYS A 502 13.32 11.67 -0.78
CA LYS A 502 13.59 12.99 -0.19
C LYS A 502 14.76 12.90 0.78
N THR A 503 15.84 13.60 0.45
CA THR A 503 17.12 13.52 1.16
C THR A 503 17.67 14.92 1.38
N ALA A 504 18.02 15.24 2.62
CA ALA A 504 18.72 16.46 2.99
C ALA A 504 20.13 16.13 3.52
N SER A 505 21.12 16.92 3.13
CA SER A 505 22.48 16.79 3.64
C SER A 505 22.60 17.43 5.02
N THR A 506 23.38 16.83 5.91
CA THR A 506 23.67 17.36 7.24
C THR A 506 25.15 17.30 7.56
N THR A 507 25.63 18.23 8.37
CA THR A 507 26.97 18.17 9.00
C THR A 507 26.90 17.72 10.45
N CYS A 508 25.69 17.53 10.99
CA CYS A 508 25.49 17.08 12.36
C CYS A 508 25.81 15.59 12.49
N VAL A 509 26.62 15.24 13.48
CA VAL A 509 26.96 13.87 13.85
C VAL A 509 26.80 13.74 15.35
N ASN A 510 26.18 12.66 15.82
CA ASN A 510 26.06 12.39 17.24
C ASN A 510 26.08 10.88 17.55
N ALA A 511 26.68 10.51 18.67
CA ALA A 511 26.58 9.15 19.21
C ALA A 511 25.21 8.90 19.84
N THR A 512 24.61 9.93 20.45
CA THR A 512 23.24 9.90 20.95
C THR A 512 22.27 10.06 19.78
N PRO A 513 21.24 9.20 19.63
CA PRO A 513 20.25 9.32 18.56
C PRO A 513 19.58 10.70 18.58
N THR A 514 19.95 11.54 17.61
CA THR A 514 19.49 12.92 17.50
C THR A 514 18.84 13.08 16.13
N ALA A 515 17.62 13.64 16.11
CA ALA A 515 16.90 13.86 14.86
C ALA A 515 17.75 14.70 13.89
N ASN A 516 17.74 14.33 12.61
CA ASN A 516 18.43 15.01 11.51
C ASN A 516 19.98 14.98 11.60
N CYS A 517 20.55 14.18 12.49
CA CYS A 517 21.99 13.98 12.62
C CYS A 517 22.39 12.58 12.18
N ALA A 518 23.54 12.46 11.51
CA ALA A 518 24.14 11.18 11.21
C ALA A 518 24.62 10.48 12.51
N LYS A 519 24.62 9.16 12.50
CA LYS A 519 24.84 8.34 13.70
C LYS A 519 26.27 7.83 13.78
N GLN A 520 26.89 8.06 14.93
CA GLN A 520 28.15 7.41 15.34
C GLN A 520 27.85 6.15 16.18
N GLY A 521 28.66 5.11 16.00
CA GLY A 521 28.49 3.82 16.69
C GLY A 521 27.35 2.96 16.13
N ASN A 522 26.71 2.16 16.98
CA ASN A 522 25.60 1.31 16.58
C ASN A 522 24.42 2.13 16.04
N GLY A 523 23.60 1.49 15.20
CA GLY A 523 22.33 2.03 14.77
C GLY A 523 21.34 2.15 15.92
N TYR A 524 20.16 2.69 15.62
CA TYR A 524 19.11 2.88 16.60
C TYR A 524 17.75 3.00 15.90
N ALA A 525 16.66 2.64 16.57
CA ALA A 525 15.32 2.96 16.10
C ALA A 525 14.43 3.50 17.22
N LYS A 526 13.48 4.36 16.86
CA LYS A 526 12.47 4.92 17.77
C LYS A 526 11.11 4.93 17.07
N ILE A 527 10.10 4.48 17.80
CA ILE A 527 8.71 4.55 17.37
C ILE A 527 7.98 5.45 18.36
N THR A 528 7.24 6.45 17.87
CA THR A 528 6.51 7.40 18.70
C THR A 528 5.05 7.47 18.27
N LEU A 529 4.11 7.23 19.18
CA LEU A 529 2.69 7.49 18.96
C LEU A 529 2.45 9.00 18.97
N ILE A 530 2.10 9.57 17.81
CA ILE A 530 1.91 11.03 17.66
C ILE A 530 0.44 11.45 17.71
N SER A 531 -0.48 10.56 17.32
CA SER A 531 -1.91 10.80 17.45
C SER A 531 -2.67 9.49 17.55
N LEU A 532 -3.70 9.45 18.39
CA LEU A 532 -4.64 8.34 18.40
C LEU A 532 -5.62 8.49 17.24
N HIS A 533 -6.12 7.38 16.72
CA HIS A 533 -7.11 7.36 15.63
C HIS A 533 -8.47 6.89 16.11
#